data_AF-A0A529KLF3-F1
#
_entry.id   AF-A0A529KLF3-F1
#
_cell.length_a   1.000
_cell.length_b   1.000
_cell.length_c   1.000
_cell.angle_alpha   90.00
_cell.angle_beta   90.00
_cell.angle_gamma   90.00
#
_symmetry.space_group_name_H-M   'P 1'
#
loop_
_entity.id
_entity.type
_entity.pdbx_description
1 polymer ?
#
loop_
_entity_poly.entity_id
_entity_poly.type
_entity_poly.pdbx_seq_one_letter_code
_entity_poly.pdbx_strand_id
1 'polypeptide(L)' 'DGSDDRMIELKLGQREFSMVGMQYLLHLAMPNFYFHMTTAYDILRHNGVPLSKAIFMGSR' A
#
# COMPACT_ATOMS: atom_id res chain seq x y z
N ASP A 1 -8.62 15.21 -15.97
CA ASP A 1 -8.03 15.75 -14.73
C ASP A 1 -7.85 14.65 -13.70
N GLY A 2 -6.59 14.29 -13.43
CA GLY A 2 -6.21 13.37 -12.36
C GLY A 2 -6.04 14.10 -11.01
N SER A 3 -5.70 13.36 -9.95
CA SER A 3 -5.46 13.93 -8.61
C SER A 3 -3.98 14.21 -8.33
N ASP A 4 -3.16 14.26 -9.37
CA ASP A 4 -1.69 14.26 -9.28
C ASP A 4 -1.16 15.46 -8.49
N ASP A 5 -1.74 16.64 -8.71
CA ASP A 5 -1.37 17.90 -8.04
C ASP A 5 -2.22 18.23 -6.81
N ARG A 6 -3.21 17.38 -6.47
CA ARG A 6 -4.04 17.61 -5.29
C ARG A 6 -3.16 17.52 -4.04
N MET A 7 -3.19 18.54 -3.20
CA MET A 7 -2.55 18.49 -1.88
C MET A 7 -3.26 17.48 -0.99
N ILE A 8 -2.49 16.52 -0.47
CA ILE A 8 -2.91 15.53 0.51
C ILE A 8 -2.32 15.92 1.86
N GLU A 9 -3.18 16.12 2.85
CA GLU A 9 -2.78 16.43 4.23
C GLU A 9 -2.97 15.19 5.10
N LEU A 10 -1.93 14.81 5.82
CA LEU A 10 -1.91 13.63 6.68
C LEU A 10 -1.52 14.03 8.10
N LYS A 11 -2.23 13.46 9.08
CA LYS A 11 -1.85 13.51 10.50
C LYS A 11 -1.44 12.12 10.94
N LEU A 12 -0.15 11.93 11.17
CA LEU A 12 0.45 10.68 11.64
C LEU A 12 0.93 10.87 13.07
N GLY A 13 0.06 10.56 14.03
CA GLY A 13 0.29 10.86 15.45
C GLY A 13 0.40 12.37 15.67
N GLN A 14 1.53 12.82 16.23
CA GLN A 14 1.80 14.25 16.48
C GLN A 14 2.48 14.96 15.30
N ARG A 15 2.63 14.29 14.14
CA ARG A 15 3.27 14.86 12.96
C ARG A 15 2.24 15.13 11.87
N GLU A 16 2.31 16.31 11.28
CA GLU A 16 1.51 16.70 10.14
C GLU A 16 2.41 16.75 8.89
N PHE A 17 1.92 16.20 7.79
CA PHE A 17 2.63 16.16 6.51
C PHE A 17 1.69 16.56 5.39
N SER A 18 2.20 17.33 4.43
CA SER A 18 1.48 17.68 3.21
C SER A 18 2.30 17.28 1.99
N MET A 19 1.66 16.62 1.02
CA MET A 19 2.32 16.13 -0.19
C MET A 19 1.38 16.29 -1.40
N VAL A 20 1.92 16.53 -2.58
CA VAL A 20 1.11 16.42 -3.81
C VAL A 20 0.69 14.96 -4.05
N GLY A 21 -0.48 14.76 -4.63
CA GLY A 21 -1.13 13.44 -4.77
C GLY A 21 -0.24 12.38 -5.41
N MET A 22 0.52 12.74 -6.45
CA MET A 22 1.48 11.83 -7.09
C MET A 22 2.60 11.42 -6.13
N GLN A 23 3.14 12.35 -5.35
CA GLN A 23 4.18 12.03 -4.36
C GLN A 23 3.64 11.16 -3.23
N TYR A 24 2.44 11.47 -2.73
CA TYR A 24 1.75 10.65 -1.75
C TYR A 24 1.56 9.22 -2.24
N LEU A 25 1.07 9.06 -3.48
CA LEU A 25 0.82 7.75 -4.08
C LEU A 25 2.11 6.93 -4.19
N LEU A 26 3.14 7.50 -4.84
CA LEU A 26 4.37 6.77 -5.17
C LEU A 26 5.24 6.46 -3.94
N HIS A 27 5.31 7.38 -2.98
CA HIS A 27 6.28 7.28 -1.88
C HIS A 27 5.68 6.85 -0.55
N LEU A 28 4.35 6.97 -0.37
CA LEU A 28 3.70 6.58 0.88
C LEU A 28 2.65 5.49 0.65
N ALA A 29 1.61 5.76 -0.14
CA ALA A 29 0.47 4.86 -0.23
C ALA A 29 0.83 3.51 -0.88
N MET A 30 1.45 3.51 -2.06
CA MET A 30 1.82 2.26 -2.75
C MET A 30 2.79 1.40 -1.93
N PRO A 31 3.92 1.92 -1.44
CA PRO A 31 4.86 1.11 -0.66
C PRO A 31 4.21 0.50 0.59
N ASN A 32 3.42 1.27 1.35
CA ASN A 32 2.71 0.77 2.53
C ASN A 32 1.68 -0.31 2.16
N PHE A 33 0.91 -0.08 1.10
CA PHE A 33 -0.09 -1.05 0.63
C PHE A 33 0.56 -2.40 0.31
N TYR A 34 1.63 -2.42 -0.49
CA TYR A 34 2.32 -3.66 -0.84
C TYR A 34 3.06 -4.29 0.34
N PHE A 35 3.60 -3.49 1.26
CA PHE A 35 4.20 -4.01 2.49
C PHE A 35 3.16 -4.81 3.29
N HIS A 36 2.00 -4.22 3.58
CA HIS A 36 0.96 -4.88 4.37
C HIS A 36 0.33 -6.08 3.66
N MET A 37 0.07 -5.97 2.35
CA MET A 37 -0.44 -7.11 1.57
C MET A 37 0.53 -8.29 1.55
N THR A 38 1.81 -8.03 1.29
CA THR A 38 2.84 -9.08 1.23
C THR A 38 3.02 -9.72 2.61
N THR A 39 3.06 -8.90 3.66
CA THR A 39 3.16 -9.39 5.05
C THR A 39 1.99 -10.29 5.41
N ALA A 40 0.76 -9.91 5.07
CA ALA A 40 -0.42 -10.74 5.32
C ALA A 40 -0.37 -12.06 4.53
N TYR A 41 0.01 -12.01 3.25
CA TYR A 41 0.22 -13.19 2.42
C TYR A 41 1.25 -14.14 3.04
N ASP A 42 2.37 -13.62 3.52
CA ASP A 42 3.45 -14.40 4.12
C ASP A 42 3.04 -15.03 5.45
N ILE A 43 2.33 -14.30 6.32
CA ILE A 43 1.82 -14.85 7.58
C ILE A 43 0.88 -16.03 7.32
N LEU A 44 -0.08 -15.87 6.40
CA LEU A 44 -1.03 -16.93 6.07
C LEU A 44 -0.34 -18.13 5.43
N ARG A 45 0.56 -17.88 4.47
CA ARG A 45 1.34 -18.93 3.80
C ARG A 45 2.23 -19.68 4.78
N HIS A 46 2.85 -18.97 5.72
CA HIS A 46 3.67 -19.56 6.78
C HIS A 46 2.84 -20.46 7.70
N ASN A 47 1.59 -20.10 7.99
CA ASN A 47 0.65 -20.91 8.76
C ASN A 47 -0.02 -22.04 7.95
N GLY A 48 0.46 -22.33 6.73
CA GLY A 48 -0.01 -23.46 5.93
C GLY A 48 -1.26 -23.20 5.08
N VAL A 49 -1.73 -21.94 5.00
CA VAL A 49 -2.82 -21.60 4.06
C VAL A 49 -2.31 -21.80 2.63
N PRO A 50 -3.04 -22.54 1.76
CA PRO A 50 -2.58 -22.91 0.42
C PRO A 50 -2.68 -21.74 -0.58
N LEU A 51 -1.97 -20.65 -0.30
CA LEU A 51 -1.86 -19.50 -1.18
C LEU A 51 -0.83 -19.75 -2.29
N SER A 52 -0.96 -19.07 -3.42
CA SER A 52 0.02 -19.11 -4.51
C SER A 52 0.37 -17.70 -4.97
N LYS A 53 1.54 -17.56 -5.61
CA LYS A 53 1.93 -16.30 -6.24
C LYS A 53 0.90 -15.86 -7.29
N ALA A 54 0.34 -16.80 -8.05
CA ALA A 54 -0.67 -16.49 -9.08
C ALA A 54 -1.90 -15.81 -8.45
N ILE A 55 -2.41 -16.35 -7.33
CA ILE A 55 -3.50 -15.77 -6.56
C ILE A 55 -3.12 -14.36 -6.04
N PHE A 56 -1.90 -14.18 -5.53
CA PHE A 56 -1.41 -12.87 -5.09
C PHE A 56 -1.36 -11.84 -6.24
N MET A 57 -0.97 -12.28 -7.45
CA MET A 57 -0.93 -11.46 -8.67
C MET A 57 -2.32 -11.22 -9.28
N GLY A 58 -3.39 -11.73 -8.67
CA GLY A 58 -4.76 -11.54 -9.13
C GLY A 58 -5.15 -12.43 -10.31
N SER A 59 -4.49 -13.58 -10.49
CA SER A 59 -4.90 -14.55 -11.52
C SER A 59 -6.36 -14.95 -11.31
N ARG A 60 -7.20 -14.62 -12.29
CA ARG A 60 -8.50 -15.24 -12.53
C ARG A 60 -8.33 -16.28 -13.62
#